data_AF-A0A920I7T4-F1
#
_entry.id   AF-A0A920I7T4-F1
#
_cell.length_a   1.000
_cell.length_b   1.000
_cell.length_c   1.000
_cell.angle_alpha   90.00
_cell.angle_beta   90.00
_cell.angle_gamma   90.00
#
_symmetry.space_group_name_H-M   'P 1'
#
loop_
_entity.id
_entity.type
_entity.pdbx_description
1 polymer ?
#
loop_
_entity_poly.entity_id
_entity_poly.type
_entity_poly.pdbx_seq_one_letter_code
_entity_poly.pdbx_strand_id
1 'polypeptide(L)'
;MANLKDLKTRINSVKSTQKITSAMKMVAAAKLRRAQEVAEAGRPYSSRMQQVISGLAANANKSNAPELLVGRKEVKTHLLIVVSADKGLCGGFNGFNSKANKTRDQ
;
A
#
# COMPACT_ATOMS: atom_id res chain seq x y z
N MET A 1 16.99 -44.32 -4.30
CA MET A 1 18.28 -43.62 -4.46
C MET A 1 18.06 -42.44 -5.38
N ALA A 2 18.57 -41.25 -5.04
CA ALA A 2 18.47 -40.09 -5.93
C ALA A 2 19.18 -40.41 -7.26
N ASN A 3 18.42 -40.40 -8.36
CA ASN A 3 18.96 -40.69 -9.68
C ASN A 3 19.52 -39.40 -10.31
N LEU A 4 20.59 -39.49 -11.09
CA LEU A 4 21.11 -38.41 -11.95
C LEU A 4 20.01 -37.72 -12.76
N LYS A 5 18.98 -38.46 -13.17
CA LYS A 5 17.78 -37.94 -13.83
C LYS A 5 16.98 -36.97 -12.95
N ASP A 6 16.84 -37.25 -11.66
CA ASP A 6 16.10 -36.42 -10.71
C ASP A 6 16.84 -35.09 -10.47
N LEU A 7 18.17 -35.14 -10.35
CA LEU A 7 19.01 -33.95 -10.25
C LEU A 7 18.89 -33.07 -11.49
N LYS A 8 18.96 -33.67 -12.69
CA LYS A 8 18.80 -32.94 -13.96
C LYS A 8 17.42 -32.27 -14.07
N THR A 9 16.37 -32.97 -13.64
CA THR A 9 15.00 -32.43 -13.59
C THR A 9 14.89 -31.24 -12.64
N ARG A 10 15.47 -31.35 -11.44
CA ARG A 10 15.49 -30.26 -10.45
C ARG A 10 16.24 -29.03 -10.94
N ILE A 11 17.39 -29.22 -11.61
CA ILE A 11 18.16 -28.11 -12.21
C ILE A 11 17.30 -27.37 -13.24
N ASN A 12 16.61 -28.09 -14.12
CA ASN A 12 15.76 -27.48 -15.13
C ASN A 12 14.57 -26.72 -14.51
N SER A 13 13.95 -27.29 -13.48
CA SER A 13 12.87 -26.64 -12.73
C SER A 13 13.33 -25.34 -12.09
N VAL A 14 14.45 -25.35 -11.36
CA VAL A 14 15.00 -24.14 -10.72
C VAL A 14 15.40 -23.08 -11.75
N LYS A 15 16.02 -23.47 -12.87
CA LYS A 15 16.35 -22.54 -13.97
C LYS A 15 15.10 -21.90 -14.58
N SER A 16 14.01 -22.65 -14.73
CA SER A 16 12.74 -22.11 -15.22
C SER A 16 12.16 -21.09 -14.23
N THR A 17 12.06 -21.47 -12.95
CA THR A 17 11.57 -20.58 -11.88
C THR A 17 12.41 -19.31 -11.78
N GLN A 18 13.74 -19.40 -11.91
CA GLN A 18 14.65 -18.25 -11.90
C GLN A 18 14.35 -17.27 -13.05
N LYS A 19 14.07 -17.76 -14.26
CA LYS A 19 13.71 -16.90 -15.39
C LYS A 19 12.39 -16.17 -15.14
N ILE A 20 11.39 -16.88 -14.60
CA ILE A 20 10.08 -16.31 -14.27
C ILE A 20 10.24 -15.21 -13.22
N THR A 21 10.92 -15.48 -12.11
CA THR A 21 11.09 -14.49 -11.03
C THR A 21 11.94 -13.29 -11.47
N SER A 22 12.94 -13.50 -12.33
CA SER A 22 13.74 -12.41 -12.91
C SER A 22 12.89 -11.49 -13.79
N ALA A 23 12.01 -12.06 -14.63
CA ALA A 23 11.06 -11.29 -15.42
C ALA A 23 10.05 -10.56 -14.53
N MET A 24 9.49 -11.23 -13.52
CA MET A 24 8.56 -10.63 -12.56
C MET A 24 9.18 -9.45 -11.82
N LYS A 25 10.47 -9.53 -11.44
CA LYS A 25 11.20 -8.43 -10.81
C LYS A 25 11.21 -7.18 -11.70
N MET A 26 11.51 -7.35 -12.99
CA MET A 26 11.52 -6.23 -13.94
C MET A 26 10.12 -5.64 -14.16
N VAL A 27 9.09 -6.50 -14.28
CA VAL A 27 7.70 -6.06 -14.41
C VAL A 27 7.24 -5.30 -13.16
N ALA A 28 7.57 -5.80 -11.97
CA ALA A 28 7.24 -5.14 -10.71
C ALA A 28 7.93 -3.77 -10.59
N ALA A 29 9.21 -3.68 -10.97
CA ALA A 29 9.93 -2.41 -10.99
C ALA A 29 9.29 -1.38 -11.94
N ALA A 30 8.91 -1.80 -13.15
CA ALA A 30 8.23 -0.94 -14.11
C ALA A 30 6.86 -0.45 -13.59
N LYS A 31 6.07 -1.35 -12.96
CA LYS A 31 4.79 -0.97 -12.35
C LYS A 31 4.95 0.00 -11.18
N LEU A 32 5.95 -0.22 -10.33
CA LEU A 32 6.26 0.66 -9.21
C LEU A 32 6.64 2.05 -9.70
N ARG A 33 7.50 2.14 -10.72
CA ARG A 33 7.88 3.42 -11.33
C ARG A 33 6.66 4.16 -11.89
N ARG A 34 5.80 3.47 -12.65
CA ARG A 34 4.56 4.06 -13.17
C ARG A 34 3.64 4.55 -12.05
N ALA A 35 3.51 3.80 -10.96
CA ALA A 35 2.72 4.21 -9.81
C ALA A 35 3.30 5.46 -9.11
N GLN A 36 4.63 5.55 -9.01
CA GLN A 36 5.31 6.73 -8.48
C GLN A 36 5.07 7.97 -9.35
N GLU A 37 5.21 7.83 -10.67
CA GLU A 37 4.97 8.94 -11.63
C GLU A 37 3.53 9.47 -11.51
N VAL A 38 2.54 8.59 -11.37
CA VAL A 38 1.13 8.98 -11.15
C VAL A 38 0.95 9.69 -9.81
N ALA A 39 1.57 9.19 -8.74
CA ALA A 39 1.49 9.80 -7.42
C ALA A 39 2.15 11.19 -7.39
N GLU A 40 3.28 11.36 -8.08
CA GLU A 40 3.99 12.63 -8.21
C GLU A 40 3.20 13.63 -9.04
N ALA A 41 2.59 13.21 -10.14
CA ALA A 41 1.72 14.05 -10.95
C ALA A 41 0.51 14.58 -10.16
N GLY A 42 0.02 13.84 -9.16
CA GLY A 42 -1.06 14.26 -8.28
C GLY A 42 -0.64 15.24 -7.16
N ARG A 43 0.65 15.35 -6.84
CA ARG A 43 1.14 16.19 -5.72
C ARG A 43 0.75 17.66 -5.80
N PRO A 44 0.82 18.35 -6.96
CA PRO A 44 0.44 19.76 -7.05
C PRO A 44 -1.02 19.98 -6.65
N TYR A 45 -1.92 19.10 -7.10
CA TYR A 45 -3.34 19.14 -6.74
C TYR A 45 -3.53 18.93 -5.23
N SER A 46 -2.93 17.89 -4.65
CA SER A 46 -3.08 17.62 -3.22
C SER A 46 -2.53 18.75 -2.36
N SER A 47 -1.40 19.35 -2.77
CA SER A 47 -0.80 20.49 -2.07
C SER A 47 -1.72 21.72 -2.10
N ARG A 48 -2.29 22.04 -3.27
CA ARG A 48 -3.19 23.19 -3.39
C ARG A 48 -4.50 22.97 -2.63
N MET A 49 -5.06 21.77 -2.70
CA MET A 49 -6.24 21.38 -1.94
C MET A 49 -5.98 21.49 -0.43
N GLN A 50 -4.83 21.04 0.04
CA GLN A 50 -4.44 21.16 1.45
C GLN A 50 -4.38 22.62 1.89
N GLN A 51 -3.80 23.51 1.09
CA GLN A 51 -3.77 24.96 1.39
C GLN A 51 -5.17 25.55 1.54
N VAL A 52 -6.10 25.19 0.64
CA VAL A 52 -7.49 25.68 0.69
C VAL A 52 -8.20 25.18 1.95
N ILE A 53 -8.08 23.88 2.26
CA ILE A 53 -8.70 23.28 3.45
C ILE A 53 -8.10 23.90 4.72
N SER A 54 -6.79 24.10 4.79
CA SER A 54 -6.13 24.75 5.94
C SER A 54 -6.58 26.20 6.11
N GLY A 55 -6.73 26.96 5.02
CA GLY A 55 -7.26 28.33 5.06
C GLY A 55 -8.71 28.38 5.57
N LEU A 56 -9.56 27.44 5.13
CA LEU A 56 -10.93 27.30 5.63
C LEU A 56 -10.95 26.94 7.12
N ALA A 57 -10.13 25.98 7.53
CA ALA A 57 -10.02 25.55 8.93
C ALA A 57 -9.59 26.70 9.86
N ALA A 58 -8.65 27.54 9.42
CA ALA A 58 -8.15 28.67 10.20
C ALA A 58 -9.22 29.75 10.44
N ASN A 59 -10.15 29.92 9.49
CA ASN A 59 -11.20 30.93 9.56
C ASN A 59 -12.55 30.38 10.10
N ALA A 60 -12.63 29.08 10.36
CA ALA A 60 -13.86 28.45 10.81
C ALA A 60 -14.13 28.75 12.29
N ASN A 61 -15.32 29.28 12.59
CA ASN A 61 -15.77 29.41 13.98
C ASN A 61 -16.17 28.03 14.51
N LYS A 62 -15.45 27.54 15.54
CA LYS A 62 -15.63 26.19 16.11
C LYS A 62 -17.05 25.90 16.58
N SER A 63 -17.84 26.93 16.92
CA SER A 63 -19.23 26.75 17.36
C SER A 63 -20.21 26.43 16.23
N ASN A 64 -19.87 26.73 14.97
CA ASN A 64 -20.77 26.57 13.82
C ASN A 64 -20.12 25.84 12.63
N ALA A 65 -18.93 25.26 12.84
CA ALA A 65 -18.20 24.53 11.82
C ALA A 65 -18.66 23.06 11.72
N PRO A 66 -18.60 22.44 10.53
CA PRO A 66 -18.99 21.03 10.35
C PRO A 66 -18.17 20.08 11.22
N GLU A 67 -18.79 19.01 11.72
CA GLU A 67 -18.12 17.98 12.54
C GLU A 67 -16.89 17.36 11.87
N LEU A 68 -16.89 17.27 10.54
CA LEU A 68 -15.75 16.76 9.78
C LEU A 68 -14.50 17.64 9.91
N LEU A 69 -14.69 18.93 10.21
CA LEU A 69 -13.62 19.92 10.35
C LEU A 69 -13.15 20.09 11.80
N VAL A 70 -14.09 20.05 12.77
CA VAL A 70 -13.78 20.28 14.20
C VAL A 70 -13.65 19.01 15.04
N GLY A 71 -14.03 17.85 14.48
CA GLY A 71 -14.09 16.58 15.18
C GLY A 71 -15.36 16.44 16.03
N ARG A 72 -15.70 15.18 16.32
CA ARG A 72 -16.81 14.84 17.24
C ARG A 72 -16.32 14.82 18.68
N LYS A 73 -17.15 15.28 19.61
CA LYS A 73 -16.83 15.27 21.05
C LYS A 73 -16.77 13.85 21.62
N GLU A 74 -17.56 12.93 21.09
CA GLU A 74 -17.60 11.53 21.52
C GLU A 74 -17.50 10.62 20.28
N VAL A 75 -16.54 9.70 20.28
CA VAL A 75 -16.33 8.74 19.20
C VAL A 75 -16.48 7.33 19.77
N LYS A 76 -17.61 6.68 19.45
CA LYS A 76 -17.95 5.33 19.92
C LYS A 76 -17.50 4.22 18.98
N THR A 77 -17.25 4.56 17.71
CA THR A 77 -16.94 3.60 16.65
C THR A 77 -15.89 4.19 15.74
N HIS A 78 -14.87 3.39 15.44
CA HIS A 78 -13.78 3.77 14.54
C HIS A 78 -13.91 2.96 13.25
N LEU A 79 -13.73 3.61 12.10
CA LEU A 79 -13.62 2.93 10.82
C LEU A 79 -12.15 2.73 10.48
N LEU A 80 -11.73 1.47 10.40
CA LEU A 80 -10.41 1.09 9.91
C LEU A 80 -10.51 0.71 8.44
N ILE A 81 -9.81 1.45 7.57
CA ILE A 81 -9.70 1.13 6.15
C ILE A 81 -8.31 0.55 5.89
N VAL A 82 -8.27 -0.69 5.39
CA VAL A 82 -7.03 -1.41 5.11
C VAL A 82 -6.88 -1.58 3.61
N VAL A 83 -5.75 -1.11 3.08
CA VAL A 83 -5.37 -1.31 1.68
C VAL A 83 -4.22 -2.31 1.62
N SER A 84 -4.40 -3.39 0.86
CA SER A 84 -3.45 -4.50 0.74
C SER A 84 -3.20 -4.86 -0.73
N ALA A 85 -2.24 -5.75 -0.98
CA ALA A 85 -1.96 -6.22 -2.33
C ALA A 85 -2.90 -7.38 -2.68
N ASP A 86 -3.49 -7.33 -3.87
CA ASP A 86 -4.38 -8.38 -4.39
C ASP A 86 -3.62 -9.67 -4.73
N LYS A 87 -2.35 -9.56 -5.11
CA LYS A 87 -1.51 -10.70 -5.54
C LYS A 87 -0.58 -11.18 -4.42
N GLY A 88 -0.31 -12.48 -4.44
CA GLY A 88 0.75 -13.11 -3.64
C GLY A 88 2.17 -12.76 -4.11
N LEU A 89 3.17 -13.43 -3.54
CA LEU A 89 4.59 -13.16 -3.79
C LEU A 89 5.01 -11.71 -3.47
N CYS A 90 4.29 -11.05 -2.56
CA CYS A 90 4.52 -9.68 -2.09
C CYS A 90 5.51 -9.60 -0.90
N GLY A 91 6.27 -10.66 -0.66
CA GLY A 91 7.15 -10.78 0.50
C GLY A 91 6.36 -10.61 1.81
N GLY A 92 6.84 -9.71 2.68
CA GLY A 92 6.21 -9.43 3.96
C GLY A 92 5.07 -8.40 3.93
N PHE A 93 4.71 -7.83 2.78
CA PHE A 93 3.82 -6.65 2.69
C PHE A 93 2.46 -6.86 3.38
N ASN A 94 1.68 -7.86 2.94
CA ASN A 94 0.38 -8.15 3.54
C ASN A 94 0.49 -8.66 4.99
N GLY A 95 1.57 -9.37 5.31
CA GLY A 95 1.85 -9.86 6.66
C GLY A 95 2.12 -8.73 7.65
N PHE A 96 2.81 -7.67 7.23
CA PHE A 96 3.03 -6.48 8.04
C PHE A 96 1.75 -5.67 8.24
N ASN A 97 0.99 -5.42 7.16
CA ASN A 97 -0.26 -4.65 7.21
C ASN A 97 -1.27 -5.29 8.19
N SER A 98 -1.43 -6.62 8.16
CA SER A 98 -2.34 -7.30 9.09
C SER A 98 -1.90 -7.24 10.55
N LYS A 99 -0.59 -7.27 10.83
CA LYS A 99 -0.07 -7.13 12.21
C LYS A 99 -0.25 -5.71 12.73
N ALA A 100 0.11 -4.69 11.93
CA ALA A 100 -0.01 -3.28 12.33
C ALA A 100 -1.45 -2.87 12.67
N ASN A 101 -2.44 -3.44 11.98
CA ASN A 101 -3.85 -3.15 12.25
C ASN A 101 -4.34 -3.80 13.55
N LYS A 102 -3.91 -5.04 13.85
CA LYS A 102 -4.27 -5.71 15.11
C LYS A 102 -3.80 -4.95 16.36
N THR A 103 -2.68 -4.25 16.27
CA THR A 103 -2.14 -3.43 17.37
C THR A 103 -2.91 -2.11 17.56
N ARG A 104 -3.66 -1.64 16.55
CA ARG A 104 -4.45 -0.40 16.62
C ARG A 104 -5.91 -0.61 17.00
N ASP A 105 -6.38 -1.84 16.93
CA ASP A 105 -7.72 -2.26 17.34
C ASP A 105 -7.77 -2.67 18.84
N GLN A 106 -6.60 -2.72 19.51
CA GLN A 106 -6.44 -2.89 20.95
C GLN A 106 -6.15 -1.54 21.60
#